data_AF-A0A286I8Z5-F1
#
_entry.id   AF-A0A286I8Z5-F1
#
_cell.length_a   1.000
_cell.length_b   1.000
_cell.length_c   1.000
_cell.angle_alpha   90.00
_cell.angle_beta   90.00
_cell.angle_gamma   90.00
#
_symmetry.space_group_name_H-M   'P 1'
#
loop_
_entity.id
_entity.type
_entity.pdbx_description
1 polymer ?
#
loop_
_entity_poly.entity_id
_entity_poly.type
_entity_poly.pdbx_seq_one_letter_code
_entity_poly.pdbx_strand_id
1 'polypeptide(L)' 'MLSPEELAAIDDWRFNQRMPSRASAVRELLRRGLQAEGVTIAESHEKSSDFGVLEKRGDAE' A
#
# COMPACT_ATOMS: atom_id res chain seq x y z
N MET A 1 -9.62 -9.40 -8.10
CA MET A 1 -10.32 -8.90 -6.90
C MET A 1 -10.04 -9.86 -5.76
N LEU A 2 -10.01 -9.38 -4.51
CA LEU A 2 -9.80 -10.24 -3.34
C LEU A 2 -10.94 -11.26 -3.19
N SER A 3 -10.60 -12.46 -2.72
CA SER A 3 -11.55 -13.51 -2.40
C SER A 3 -12.34 -13.16 -1.11
N PRO A 4 -13.49 -13.83 -0.87
CA PRO A 4 -14.23 -13.64 0.38
C PRO A 4 -13.41 -13.99 1.63
N GLU A 5 -12.55 -15.00 1.56
CA GLU A 5 -11.66 -15.41 2.65
C GLU A 5 -10.60 -14.33 2.94
N GLU A 6 -9.98 -13.79 1.90
CA GLU A 6 -9.00 -12.70 2.05
C GLU A 6 -9.64 -11.44 2.66
N LEU A 7 -10.89 -11.12 2.26
CA LEU A 7 -11.63 -10.02 2.86
C LEU A 7 -11.94 -10.25 4.34
N ALA A 8 -12.30 -11.47 4.74
CA ALA A 8 -12.55 -11.83 6.13
C ALA A 8 -11.28 -11.69 6.98
N ALA A 9 -10.14 -12.16 6.47
CA ALA A 9 -8.86 -12.02 7.17
C ALA A 9 -8.48 -10.54 7.41
N ILE A 10 -8.73 -9.66 6.44
CA ILE A 10 -8.52 -8.21 6.59
C ILE A 10 -9.46 -7.63 7.65
N ASP A 11 -10.72 -8.05 7.68
CA ASP A 11 -11.70 -7.57 8.66
C ASP A 11 -11.36 -8.03 10.08
N ASP A 12 -10.98 -9.28 10.27
CA ASP A 12 -10.54 -9.81 11.58
C ASP A 12 -9.35 -9.04 12.11
N TRP A 13 -8.35 -8.83 11.26
CA TRP A 13 -7.19 -8.01 11.61
C TRP A 13 -7.56 -6.56 11.93
N ARG A 14 -8.47 -5.95 11.14
CA ARG A 14 -8.99 -4.59 11.40
C ARG A 14 -9.63 -4.49 12.79
N PHE A 15 -10.45 -5.47 13.19
CA PHE A 15 -11.10 -5.47 14.49
C PHE A 15 -10.10 -5.66 15.64
N ASN A 16 -9.14 -6.59 15.49
CA ASN A 16 -8.07 -6.80 16.45
C ASN A 16 -7.23 -5.52 16.67
N GLN A 17 -6.93 -4.80 15.59
CA GLN A 17 -6.18 -3.54 15.62
C GLN A 17 -7.05 -2.31 15.94
N ARG A 18 -8.35 -2.48 16.19
CA ARG A 18 -9.33 -1.42 16.46
C ARG A 18 -9.36 -0.32 15.39
N MET A 19 -9.26 -0.72 14.14
CA MET A 19 -9.21 0.19 13.01
C MET A 19 -10.62 0.58 12.53
N PRO A 20 -10.84 1.87 12.18
CA PRO A 20 -12.19 2.41 11.95
C PRO A 20 -12.82 1.96 10.63
N SER A 21 -12.01 1.58 9.62
CA SER A 21 -12.52 1.18 8.31
C SER A 21 -11.62 0.16 7.63
N ARG A 22 -12.17 -0.61 6.68
CA ARG A 22 -11.39 -1.56 5.87
C ARG A 22 -10.31 -0.86 5.05
N ALA A 23 -10.61 0.33 4.51
CA ALA A 23 -9.62 1.13 3.79
C ALA A 23 -8.44 1.54 4.67
N SER A 24 -8.69 1.90 5.94
CA SER A 24 -7.62 2.17 6.92
C SER A 24 -6.76 0.94 7.17
N ALA A 25 -7.38 -0.24 7.27
CA ALA A 25 -6.66 -1.49 7.47
C ALA A 25 -5.76 -1.85 6.28
N VAL A 26 -6.29 -1.75 5.06
CA VAL A 26 -5.51 -1.98 3.84
C VAL A 26 -4.32 -1.03 3.73
N ARG A 27 -4.51 0.27 4.03
CA ARG A 27 -3.40 1.24 4.02
C ARG A 27 -2.30 0.88 5.01
N GLU A 28 -2.66 0.45 6.22
CA GLU A 28 -1.66 0.07 7.21
C GLU A 28 -0.94 -1.23 6.84
N LEU A 29 -1.65 -2.23 6.31
CA LEU A 29 -1.03 -3.45 5.79
C LEU A 29 -0.05 -3.14 4.66
N LEU A 30 -0.42 -2.26 3.72
CA LEU A 30 0.47 -1.78 2.67
C LEU A 30 1.68 -1.05 3.25
N ARG A 31 1.48 -0.12 4.20
CA ARG A 31 2.58 0.60 4.85
C ARG A 31 3.56 -0.36 5.53
N ARG A 32 3.07 -1.37 6.24
CA ARG A 32 3.89 -2.39 6.91
C ARG A 32 4.62 -3.28 5.91
N GLY A 33 3.96 -3.66 4.82
CA GLY A 33 4.59 -4.42 3.74
C GLY A 33 5.74 -3.64 3.09
N LEU A 34 5.51 -2.36 2.77
CA LEU A 34 6.57 -1.48 2.23
C LEU A 34 7.74 -1.33 3.20
N GLN A 35 7.47 -1.10 4.48
CA GLN A 35 8.53 -1.01 5.50
C GLN A 35 9.29 -2.34 5.66
N ALA A 36 8.62 -3.49 5.59
CA ALA A 36 9.23 -4.81 5.74
C ALA A 36 10.13 -5.18 4.56
N GLU A 37 9.76 -4.79 3.34
CA GLU A 37 10.55 -4.98 2.12
C GLU A 37 11.72 -3.98 1.99
N GLY A 38 11.93 -3.13 3.00
CA GLY A 38 12.95 -2.08 2.95
C GLY A 38 12.65 -1.01 1.89
N VAL A 39 11.38 -0.91 1.45
CA VAL A 39 10.96 0.16 0.54
C VAL A 39 10.98 1.47 1.33
N THR A 40 11.84 2.38 0.89
CA THR A 40 11.93 3.72 1.45
C THR A 40 10.57 4.40 1.33
N ILE A 41 9.99 4.77 2.46
CA ILE A 41 8.78 5.61 2.45
C ILE A 41 9.21 6.98 1.94
N ALA A 42 8.54 7.44 0.90
CA ALA A 42 8.77 8.74 0.31
C ALA A 42 8.80 9.84 1.39
N GLU A 43 9.89 10.60 1.48
CA GLU A 43 9.99 11.76 2.35
C GLU A 43 8.96 12.82 1.92
N SER A 44 8.58 13.73 2.82
CA SER A 44 7.50 14.71 2.60
C SER A 44 7.72 15.68 1.41
N HIS A 45 8.87 15.60 0.74
CA HIS A 45 9.24 16.39 -0.43
C HIS A 45 9.43 15.58 -1.71
N GLU A 46 9.26 14.26 -1.68
CA GLU A 46 9.34 13.42 -2.89
C GLU A 46 8.04 13.50 -3.68
N LYS A 47 8.14 13.70 -5.01
CA LYS A 47 6.97 13.89 -5.86
C LYS A 47 6.41 12.52 -6.24
N SER A 48 5.09 12.41 -6.31
CA SER A 48 4.45 11.17 -6.77
C SER A 48 4.83 10.78 -8.21
N SER A 49 5.34 11.72 -9.01
CA SER A 49 5.91 11.49 -10.34
C SER A 49 7.18 10.66 -10.34
N ASP A 50 7.85 10.60 -9.19
CA ASP A 50 9.14 9.91 -9.03
C ASP A 50 8.91 8.41 -8.74
N PHE A 51 7.65 8.01 -8.48
CA PHE A 51 7.22 6.63 -8.27
C PHE A 51 6.37 6.15 -9.44
N GLY A 52 6.70 5.00 -10.01
CA GLY A 52 5.95 4.40 -11.12
C GLY A 52 6.26 2.92 -11.27
N VAL A 53 5.24 2.14 -11.65
CA VAL A 53 5.36 0.69 -11.92
C VAL A 53 5.61 0.40 -13.40
N LEU A 54 5.37 1.41 -14.25
CA LEU A 54 5.61 1.35 -15.68
C LEU A 54 6.91 2.09 -15.98
N GLU A 55 7.81 1.47 -16.75
CA GLU A 55 8.95 2.20 -17.31
C GLU A 55 8.42 3.42 -18.06
N LYS A 56 8.88 4.61 -17.66
CA LYS A 56 8.66 5.82 -18.44
C LYS A 56 9.38 5.59 -19.76
N ARG A 57 8.61 5.20 -20.79
CA ARG A 57 9.10 5.09 -22.16
C ARG A 57 9.77 6.43 -22.45
N GLY A 58 11.10 6.41 -22.52
CA GLY A 58 11.89 7.60 -22.70
C GLY A 58 11.33 8.36 -23.90
N ASP A 59 11.27 9.68 -23.76
CA ASP A 59 11.16 10.61 -24.87
C ASP A 59 12.33 10.32 -25.83
N ALA A 60 12.14 9.31 -26.69
CA ALA A 60 12.99 9.01 -27.81
C ALA A 60 12.37 9.71 -29.01
N GLU A 61 12.94 10.88 -29.27
CA GLU A 61 12.82 11.74 -30.45
C GLU A 61 11.58 12.66 -30.55
#